data_AF-A0A1V5AI92-F1
#
_entry.id   AF-A0A1V5AI92-F1
#
_cell.length_a   1.000
_cell.length_b   1.000
_cell.length_c   1.000
_cell.angle_alpha   90.00
_cell.angle_beta   90.00
_cell.angle_gamma   90.00
#
_symmetry.space_group_name_H-M   'P 1'
#
loop_
_entity.id
_entity.type
_entity.pdbx_description
1 polymer ?
#
loop_
_entity_poly.entity_id
_entity_poly.type
_entity_poly.pdbx_seq_one_letter_code
_entity_poly.pdbx_strand_id
1 'polypeptide(L)'
;MQVKLAAIILCLLIQTSYLALAQDVDLTGTWESKYQFGPIEEVMTAKVQQVGVNLLGSFSVKPNTGSEYSGIIFGRVEGDKVSANYLSVRNMGNTDPQIVITFTDGRIINSNTLRGTYYVQDSDMNAISGPYEAHRKQ
;
A
#
# COMPACT_ATOMS: atom_id res chain seq x y z
N MET A 1 -9.54 46.14 23.23
CA MET A 1 -10.09 44.80 23.56
C MET A 1 -10.46 43.99 22.32
N GLN A 2 -11.01 44.59 21.27
CA GLN A 2 -11.46 43.88 20.05
C GLN A 2 -10.35 43.21 19.21
N VAL A 3 -9.15 43.80 19.13
CA VAL A 3 -8.04 43.25 18.31
C VAL A 3 -7.51 41.92 18.86
N LYS A 4 -7.49 41.74 20.19
CA LYS A 4 -7.06 40.48 20.84
C LYS A 4 -8.07 39.35 20.60
N LEU A 5 -9.36 39.66 20.57
CA LEU A 5 -10.42 38.69 20.29
C LEU A 5 -10.35 38.20 18.83
N ALA A 6 -10.12 39.12 17.89
CA ALA A 6 -9.99 38.80 16.47
C ALA A 6 -8.77 37.89 16.17
N ALA A 7 -7.64 38.14 16.84
CA ALA A 7 -6.44 37.30 16.70
C ALA A 7 -6.65 35.87 17.25
N ILE A 8 -7.36 35.73 18.36
CA ILE A 8 -7.70 34.42 18.95
C ILE A 8 -8.65 33.64 18.04
N ILE A 9 -9.67 34.30 17.48
CA ILE A 9 -10.61 33.67 16.54
C ILE A 9 -9.88 33.23 15.26
N LEU A 10 -8.94 34.04 14.75
CA LEU A 10 -8.13 33.67 13.58
C LEU A 10 -7.22 32.47 13.86
N CYS A 11 -6.58 32.41 15.03
CA CYS A 11 -5.79 31.23 15.44
C CYS A 11 -6.65 29.97 15.60
N LEU A 12 -7.86 30.08 16.17
CA LEU A 12 -8.81 28.97 16.27
C LEU A 12 -9.26 28.48 14.89
N LEU A 13 -9.55 29.39 13.96
CA LEU A 13 -9.95 29.03 12.59
C LEU A 13 -8.82 28.32 11.82
N ILE A 14 -7.58 28.77 12.00
CA ILE A 14 -6.39 28.12 11.43
C ILE A 14 -6.15 26.73 12.06
N GLN A 15 -6.35 26.57 13.37
CA GLN A 15 -6.24 25.26 14.02
C GLN A 15 -7.36 24.30 13.58
N THR A 16 -8.58 24.81 13.35
CA THR A 16 -9.69 23.99 12.84
C THR A 16 -9.52 23.60 11.37
N SER A 17 -8.79 24.39 10.57
CA SER A 17 -8.47 24.00 9.18
C SER A 17 -7.33 22.98 9.09
N TYR A 18 -6.43 22.89 10.08
CA TYR A 18 -5.49 21.76 10.20
C TYR A 18 -6.17 20.48 10.71
N LEU A 19 -7.29 20.60 11.40
CA LEU A 19 -8.17 19.48 11.77
C LEU A 19 -9.14 19.09 10.65
N ALA A 20 -9.06 19.73 9.48
CA ALA A 20 -9.82 19.35 8.31
C ALA A 20 -9.32 18.00 7.77
N LEU A 21 -9.87 16.95 8.36
CA LEU A 21 -10.12 15.65 7.76
C LEU A 21 -8.91 15.02 7.07
N ALA A 22 -8.01 14.44 7.88
CA ALA A 22 -7.54 13.11 7.52
C ALA A 22 -8.80 12.24 7.46
N GLN A 23 -9.44 12.20 6.28
CA GLN A 23 -10.54 11.30 6.05
C GLN A 23 -9.97 9.91 6.30
N ASP A 24 -10.48 9.21 7.32
CA ASP A 24 -10.15 7.80 7.52
C ASP A 24 -10.68 7.05 6.29
N VAL A 25 -9.83 6.92 5.28
CA VAL A 25 -10.15 6.17 4.08
C VAL A 25 -10.06 4.70 4.49
N ASP A 26 -11.22 4.05 4.56
CA ASP A 26 -11.29 2.61 4.74
C ASP A 26 -10.69 1.91 3.50
N LEU A 27 -9.55 1.27 3.66
CA LEU A 27 -8.87 0.53 2.59
C LEU A 27 -9.46 -0.85 2.34
N THR A 28 -10.47 -1.28 3.12
CA THR A 28 -11.17 -2.56 2.91
C THR A 28 -11.73 -2.64 1.51
N GLY A 29 -11.40 -3.72 0.78
CA GLY A 29 -11.86 -3.93 -0.58
C GLY A 29 -10.86 -4.67 -1.46
N THR A 30 -11.11 -4.64 -2.77
CA THR A 30 -10.20 -5.20 -3.76
C THR A 30 -9.43 -4.07 -4.44
N TRP A 31 -8.13 -4.26 -4.56
CA TRP A 31 -7.20 -3.32 -5.18
C TRP A 31 -6.43 -4.01 -6.30
N GLU A 32 -6.12 -3.27 -7.35
CA GLU A 32 -5.35 -3.76 -8.49
C GLU A 32 -4.16 -2.82 -8.76
N SER A 33 -2.99 -3.37 -9.00
CA SER A 33 -1.80 -2.61 -9.37
C SER A 33 -1.11 -3.27 -10.55
N LYS A 34 -0.70 -2.45 -11.52
CA LYS A 34 0.13 -2.85 -12.64
C LYS A 34 1.49 -2.17 -12.51
N TYR A 35 2.57 -2.94 -12.42
CA TYR A 35 3.91 -2.42 -12.16
C TYR A 35 4.98 -3.26 -12.87
N GLN A 36 6.20 -2.72 -12.94
CA GLN A 36 7.37 -3.43 -13.43
C GLN A 36 8.11 -4.04 -12.23
N PHE A 37 8.29 -5.37 -12.23
CA PHE A 37 9.13 -6.14 -11.33
C PHE A 37 10.44 -6.48 -12.07
N GLY A 38 11.37 -5.54 -12.05
CA GLY A 38 12.56 -5.60 -12.91
C GLY A 38 12.16 -5.55 -14.38
N PRO A 39 12.52 -6.54 -15.21
CA PRO A 39 12.10 -6.59 -16.61
C PRO A 39 10.70 -7.19 -16.83
N ILE A 40 10.04 -7.69 -15.77
CA ILE A 40 8.76 -8.40 -15.87
C ILE A 40 7.62 -7.45 -15.53
N GLU A 41 6.61 -7.38 -16.38
CA GLU A 41 5.37 -6.67 -16.06
C GLU A 41 4.48 -7.58 -15.23
N GLU A 42 4.01 -7.09 -14.09
CA GLU A 42 3.15 -7.83 -13.17
C GLU A 42 1.82 -7.08 -12.96
N VAL A 43 0.73 -7.84 -12.90
CA VAL A 43 -0.58 -7.36 -12.43
C VAL A 43 -0.90 -8.05 -11.11
N MET A 44 -0.92 -7.27 -10.02
CA MET A 44 -1.33 -7.73 -8.70
C MET A 44 -2.79 -7.37 -8.43
N THR A 45 -3.57 -8.33 -7.92
CA THR A 45 -4.86 -8.09 -7.28
C THR A 45 -4.75 -8.41 -5.80
N ALA A 46 -5.07 -7.45 -4.94
CA ALA A 46 -5.05 -7.57 -3.49
C ALA A 46 -6.48 -7.47 -2.92
N LYS A 47 -6.82 -8.35 -1.98
CA LYS A 47 -8.04 -8.27 -1.17
C LYS A 47 -7.63 -7.91 0.25
N VAL A 48 -8.06 -6.74 0.70
CA VAL A 48 -7.62 -6.14 1.96
C VAL A 48 -8.82 -5.94 2.88
N GLN A 49 -8.62 -6.18 4.16
CA GLN A 49 -9.50 -5.80 5.26
C GLN A 49 -8.73 -4.89 6.21
N GLN A 50 -9.33 -3.76 6.55
CA GLN A 50 -8.81 -2.85 7.56
C GLN A 50 -9.53 -3.07 8.90
N VAL A 51 -8.75 -3.27 9.97
CA VAL A 51 -9.25 -3.42 11.35
C VAL A 51 -8.52 -2.41 12.23
N GLY A 52 -9.20 -1.29 12.50
CA GLY A 52 -8.56 -0.12 13.10
C GLY A 52 -7.44 0.40 12.20
N VAL A 53 -6.23 0.47 12.74
CA VAL A 53 -5.03 0.86 11.98
C VAL A 53 -4.35 -0.31 11.27
N ASN A 54 -4.79 -1.56 11.47
CA ASN A 54 -4.13 -2.73 10.90
C ASN A 54 -4.76 -3.14 9.56
N LEU A 55 -3.93 -3.64 8.65
CA LEU A 55 -4.33 -4.25 7.39
C LEU A 55 -4.05 -5.74 7.42
N LEU A 56 -5.01 -6.53 6.95
CA LEU A 56 -4.89 -7.96 6.74
C LEU A 56 -5.42 -8.27 5.34
N GLY A 57 -4.84 -9.25 4.66
CA GLY A 57 -5.35 -9.59 3.33
C GLY A 57 -4.60 -10.71 2.65
N SER A 58 -4.94 -10.88 1.38
CA SER A 58 -4.26 -11.77 0.46
C SER A 58 -4.10 -11.09 -0.89
N PHE A 59 -3.21 -11.63 -1.70
CA PHE A 59 -3.01 -11.16 -3.07
C PHE A 59 -2.71 -12.31 -4.01
N SER A 60 -2.93 -12.05 -5.29
CA SER A 60 -2.50 -12.86 -6.41
C SER A 60 -1.80 -11.98 -7.42
N VAL A 61 -0.72 -12.47 -8.02
CA VAL A 61 0.00 -11.78 -9.08
C VAL A 61 -0.01 -12.63 -10.34
N LYS A 62 -0.32 -11.97 -11.45
CA LYS A 62 -0.19 -12.50 -12.79
C LYS A 62 0.94 -11.78 -13.51
N PRO A 63 2.13 -12.39 -13.62
CA PRO A 63 3.19 -11.84 -14.45
C PRO A 63 2.88 -12.05 -15.93
N ASN A 64 3.40 -11.19 -16.80
CA ASN A 64 3.29 -11.38 -18.24
C ASN A 64 4.13 -12.57 -18.75
N THR A 65 5.10 -13.02 -17.94
CA THR A 65 5.99 -14.16 -18.19
C THR A 65 6.29 -14.88 -16.88
N GLY A 66 6.32 -16.22 -16.91
CA GLY A 66 6.48 -17.04 -15.71
C GLY A 66 5.15 -17.49 -15.09
N SER A 67 5.22 -18.00 -13.85
CA SER A 67 4.06 -18.57 -13.15
C SER A 67 3.36 -17.55 -12.26
N GLU A 68 2.04 -17.65 -12.17
CA GLU A 68 1.25 -16.91 -11.19
C GLU A 68 1.65 -17.31 -9.76
N TYR A 69 1.59 -16.36 -8.84
CA TYR A 69 1.86 -16.61 -7.43
C TYR A 69 0.90 -15.82 -6.54
N SER A 70 0.85 -16.18 -5.27
CA SER A 70 -0.06 -15.57 -4.30
C SER A 70 0.57 -15.55 -2.92
N GLY A 71 -0.06 -14.80 -2.02
CA GLY A 71 0.44 -14.66 -0.67
C GLY A 71 -0.52 -13.92 0.24
N ILE A 72 0.01 -13.55 1.40
CA ILE A 72 -0.71 -12.82 2.44
C ILE A 72 -0.17 -11.40 2.59
N ILE A 73 -1.02 -10.51 3.07
CA ILE A 73 -0.71 -9.11 3.36
C ILE A 73 -0.93 -8.85 4.84
N PHE A 74 0.01 -8.15 5.46
CA PHE A 74 -0.19 -7.56 6.78
C PHE A 74 0.49 -6.19 6.86
N GLY A 75 -0.19 -5.20 7.41
CA GLY A 75 0.29 -3.82 7.36
C GLY A 75 -0.42 -2.89 8.32
N ARG A 76 -0.14 -1.60 8.17
CA ARG A 76 -0.71 -0.52 8.98
C ARG A 76 -1.06 0.70 8.14
N VAL A 77 -2.07 1.44 8.60
CA VAL A 77 -2.48 2.75 8.09
C VAL A 77 -2.29 3.77 9.22
N GLU A 78 -1.55 4.83 8.95
CA GLU A 78 -1.25 5.91 9.90
C GLU A 78 -1.42 7.27 9.21
N GLY A 79 -2.62 7.84 9.33
CA GLY A 79 -3.00 9.03 8.56
C GLY A 79 -3.09 8.73 7.07
N ASP A 80 -2.35 9.47 6.24
CA ASP A 80 -2.25 9.23 4.79
C ASP A 80 -1.25 8.13 4.43
N LYS A 81 -0.46 7.62 5.39
CA LYS A 81 0.59 6.63 5.14
C LYS A 81 0.04 5.21 5.24
N VAL A 82 0.52 4.35 4.35
CA VAL A 82 0.20 2.93 4.30
C VAL A 82 1.51 2.16 4.19
N SER A 83 1.75 1.26 5.15
CA SER A 83 2.91 0.38 5.11
C SER A 83 2.43 -1.06 5.17
N ALA A 84 2.80 -1.90 4.21
CA ALA A 84 2.36 -3.29 4.18
C ALA A 84 3.49 -4.24 3.82
N ASN A 85 3.49 -5.40 4.46
CA ASN A 85 4.34 -6.52 4.15
C ASN A 85 3.54 -7.57 3.40
N TYR A 86 4.16 -8.16 2.39
CA TYR A 86 3.62 -9.22 1.57
C TYR A 86 4.56 -10.40 1.69
N LEU A 87 4.01 -11.56 2.02
CA LEU A 87 4.75 -12.80 2.09
C LEU A 87 4.21 -13.77 1.05
N SER A 88 5.08 -14.30 0.20
CA SER A 88 4.73 -15.28 -0.81
C SER A 88 5.80 -16.35 -0.95
N VAL A 89 5.39 -17.50 -1.46
CA VAL A 89 6.27 -18.54 -1.95
C VAL A 89 6.16 -18.54 -3.47
N ARG A 90 7.28 -18.33 -4.16
CA ARG A 90 7.33 -18.37 -5.63
C ARG A 90 7.93 -19.69 -6.08
N ASN A 91 7.14 -20.48 -6.82
CA ASN A 91 7.61 -21.71 -7.43
C ASN A 91 8.27 -21.38 -8.76
N MET A 92 9.58 -21.63 -8.88
CA MET A 92 10.33 -21.46 -10.12
C MET A 92 10.56 -22.81 -10.83
N GLY A 93 9.49 -23.58 -11.01
CA GLY A 93 9.55 -24.86 -11.72
C GLY A 93 10.29 -25.96 -10.95
N ASN A 94 11.45 -26.40 -11.47
CA ASN A 94 12.26 -27.49 -10.91
C ASN A 94 13.28 -27.04 -9.85
N THR A 95 13.34 -25.76 -9.52
CA THR A 95 14.20 -25.26 -8.44
C THR A 95 13.45 -25.25 -7.11
N ASP A 96 14.21 -25.16 -6.02
CA ASP A 96 13.63 -24.97 -4.70
C ASP A 96 12.74 -23.71 -4.68
N PRO A 97 11.59 -23.77 -4.00
CA PRO A 97 10.69 -22.63 -3.89
C PRO A 97 11.37 -21.50 -3.12
N GLN A 98 11.27 -20.28 -3.66
CA GLN A 98 11.82 -19.10 -3.01
C GLN A 98 10.78 -18.47 -2.09
N ILE A 99 11.21 -18.13 -0.87
CA ILE A 99 10.44 -17.27 0.02
C ILE A 99 10.73 -15.82 -0.38
N VAL A 100 9.69 -15.06 -0.66
CA VAL A 100 9.81 -13.67 -1.07
C VAL A 100 9.03 -12.79 -0.10
N ILE A 101 9.74 -11.80 0.45
CA ILE A 101 9.17 -10.74 1.29
C ILE A 101 9.17 -9.46 0.47
N THR A 102 8.01 -8.80 0.42
CA THR A 102 7.89 -7.44 -0.13
C THR A 102 7.41 -6.50 0.97
N PHE A 103 8.05 -5.36 1.11
CA PHE A 103 7.59 -4.23 1.90
C PHE A 103 7.12 -3.12 0.95
N THR A 104 5.96 -2.53 1.23
CA THR A 104 5.49 -1.33 0.53
C THR A 104 5.46 -0.14 1.48
N ASP A 105 5.98 0.98 0.99
CA ASP A 105 5.86 2.29 1.61
C ASP A 105 5.01 3.17 0.70
N GLY A 106 3.75 3.35 1.08
CA GLY A 106 2.73 3.98 0.26
C GLY A 106 1.97 5.10 0.96
N ARG A 107 1.18 5.80 0.15
CA ARG A 107 0.28 6.87 0.57
C ARG A 107 -1.07 6.76 -0.08
N ILE A 108 -2.09 7.19 0.66
CA ILE A 108 -3.45 7.37 0.18
C ILE A 108 -3.52 8.67 -0.60
N ILE A 109 -3.77 8.58 -1.90
CA ILE A 109 -3.95 9.76 -2.77
C ILE A 109 -5.40 10.22 -2.75
N ASN A 110 -6.32 9.25 -2.74
CA ASN A 110 -7.76 9.43 -2.57
C ASN A 110 -8.40 8.07 -2.23
N SER A 111 -9.73 8.02 -2.08
CA SER A 111 -10.48 6.80 -1.71
C SER A 111 -10.30 5.60 -2.65
N ASN A 112 -9.84 5.85 -3.88
CA ASN A 112 -9.70 4.85 -4.94
C ASN A 112 -8.25 4.68 -5.43
N THR A 113 -7.27 5.39 -4.86
CA THR A 113 -5.90 5.39 -5.38
C THR A 113 -4.86 5.40 -4.26
N LEU A 114 -3.94 4.44 -4.31
CA LEU A 114 -2.73 4.38 -3.51
C LEU A 114 -1.51 4.52 -4.42
N ARG A 115 -0.45 5.17 -3.93
CA ARG A 115 0.85 5.25 -4.62
C ARG A 115 1.98 5.02 -3.65
N GLY A 116 3.06 4.43 -4.10
CA GLY A 116 4.20 4.17 -3.23
C GLY A 116 5.40 3.57 -3.92
N THR A 117 6.31 3.06 -3.11
CA THR A 117 7.45 2.26 -3.53
C THR A 117 7.36 0.89 -2.90
N TYR A 118 7.63 -0.16 -3.67
CA TYR A 118 7.81 -1.51 -3.17
C TYR A 118 9.30 -1.81 -3.03
N TYR A 119 9.64 -2.68 -2.08
CA TYR A 119 10.97 -3.20 -1.82
C TYR A 119 10.85 -4.70 -1.62
N VAL A 120 11.55 -5.50 -2.41
CA VAL A 120 11.48 -6.96 -2.39
C VAL A 120 12.82 -7.52 -2.02
N GLN A 121 12.80 -8.60 -1.23
CA GLN A 121 13.94 -9.46 -0.99
C GLN A 121 13.50 -10.94 -1.07
N ASP A 122 14.25 -11.73 -1.83
CA ASP A 122 14.07 -13.18 -1.87
C ASP A 122 14.99 -13.89 -0.85
N SER A 123 14.80 -15.20 -0.68
CA SER A 123 15.59 -16.04 0.22
C SER A 123 17.07 -16.17 -0.19
N ASP A 124 17.42 -15.79 -1.41
CA ASP A 124 18.80 -15.77 -1.92
C ASP A 124 19.45 -14.38 -1.77
N MET A 125 18.79 -13.47 -1.06
CA MET A 125 19.22 -12.10 -0.79
C MET A 125 19.25 -11.18 -2.02
N ASN A 126 18.62 -11.57 -3.14
CA ASN A 126 18.43 -10.65 -4.25
C ASN A 126 17.38 -9.61 -3.85
N ALA A 127 17.63 -8.35 -4.22
CA ALA A 127 16.77 -7.24 -3.88
C ALA A 127 16.37 -6.42 -5.10
N ILE A 128 15.12 -5.97 -5.12
CA ILE A 128 14.60 -5.07 -6.15
C ILE A 128 13.56 -4.12 -5.56
N SER A 129 13.49 -2.92 -6.10
CA SER A 129 12.50 -1.92 -5.70
C SER A 129 11.97 -1.17 -6.91
N GLY A 130 10.77 -0.62 -6.78
CA GLY A 130 10.18 0.20 -7.83
C GLY A 130 8.93 0.93 -7.38
N PRO A 131 8.47 1.91 -8.17
CA PRO A 131 7.22 2.59 -7.88
C PRO A 131 6.03 1.66 -8.16
N TYR A 132 4.91 1.90 -7.47
CA TYR A 132 3.63 1.31 -7.81
C TYR A 132 2.49 2.33 -7.65
N GLU A 133 1.42 2.08 -8.41
CA GLU A 133 0.12 2.73 -8.24
C GLU A 133 -0.94 1.64 -8.20
N ALA A 134 -1.84 1.72 -7.22
CA ALA A 134 -2.92 0.77 -7.04
C ALA A 134 -4.26 1.48 -7.06
N HIS A 135 -5.23 0.87 -7.73
CA HIS A 135 -6.59 1.38 -7.85
C HIS A 135 -7.59 0.43 -7.24
N ARG A 136 -8.63 0.98 -6.63
CA ARG A 136 -9.74 0.19 -6.12
C ARG A 136 -10.51 -0.42 -7.29
N LYS A 137 -10.73 -1.74 -7.25
CA LYS A 137 -11.55 -2.46 -8.23
C LYS A 137 -13.02 -2.27 -7.86
N GLN A 138 -13.78 -1.66 -8.77
CA GLN A 138 -15.23 -1.44 -8.63
C GLN A 138 -15.99 -2.76 -8.79
#